data_AF-A0A7K4JYS8-F1
#
_entry.id   AF-A0A7K4JYS8-F1
#
_cell.length_a   1.000
_cell.length_b   1.000
_cell.length_c   1.000
_cell.angle_alpha   90.00
_cell.angle_beta   90.00
_cell.angle_gamma   90.00
#
_symmetry.space_group_name_H-M   'P 1'
#
loop_
_entity.id
_entity.type
_entity.pdbx_description
1 polymer ?
#
loop_
_entity_poly.entity_id
_entity_poly.type
_entity_poly.pdbx_seq_one_letter_code
_entity_poly.pdbx_strand_id
1 'polypeptide(L)'
;MEVVWRRRRYLQLGCMLMLNLVFASLDFQKEIPQSLGQIDHQCWEVSSHGLVEMKKLKVADSVIALWDFMMFLKESPKPKHNELFNDLAQDFWDMYVDCVLSRSHGMGRRQLVSPKYFAAYS
;
A
#
# COMPACT_ATOMS: atom_id res chain seq x y z
N MET A 1 -43.66 26.53 18.97
CA MET A 1 -43.52 25.58 17.85
C MET A 1 -42.15 25.63 17.16
N GLU A 2 -41.39 26.72 17.25
CA GLU A 2 -40.08 26.86 16.58
C GLU A 2 -38.96 25.98 17.13
N VAL A 3 -38.95 25.71 18.44
CA VAL A 3 -37.92 24.88 19.09
C VAL A 3 -38.01 23.42 18.61
N VAL A 4 -39.22 22.90 18.42
CA VAL A 4 -39.47 21.55 17.89
C VAL A 4 -39.04 21.45 16.43
N TRP A 5 -39.32 22.49 15.63
CA TRP A 5 -38.92 22.57 14.23
C TRP A 5 -37.40 22.66 14.08
N ARG A 6 -36.75 23.45 14.93
CA ARG A 6 -35.29 23.61 14.97
C ARG A 6 -34.61 22.32 15.43
N ARG A 7 -35.13 21.64 16.46
CA ARG A 7 -34.66 20.32 16.92
C ARG A 7 -34.82 19.25 15.85
N ARG A 8 -35.94 19.26 15.10
CA ARG A 8 -36.17 18.34 13.97
C ARG A 8 -35.19 18.57 12.82
N ARG A 9 -34.88 19.84 12.48
CA ARG A 9 -33.86 20.15 11.47
C ARG A 9 -32.47 19.67 11.89
N TYR A 10 -32.06 19.90 13.14
CA TYR A 10 -30.77 19.43 13.63
C TYR A 10 -30.67 17.90 13.62
N LEU A 11 -31.75 17.20 13.99
CA LEU A 11 -31.78 15.74 13.91
C LEU A 11 -31.63 15.25 12.46
N GLN A 12 -32.34 15.86 11.51
CA GLN A 12 -32.24 15.52 10.09
C GLN A 12 -30.85 15.79 9.51
N LEU A 13 -30.24 16.93 9.85
CA LEU A 13 -28.87 17.26 9.44
C LEU A 13 -27.86 16.27 10.03
N GLY A 14 -28.02 15.90 11.29
CA GLY A 14 -27.21 14.86 11.94
C GLY A 14 -27.35 13.51 11.24
N CYS A 15 -28.57 13.07 10.92
CA CYS A 15 -28.80 11.83 10.19
C CYS A 15 -28.15 11.85 8.79
N MET A 16 -28.28 12.95 8.06
CA MET A 16 -27.64 13.09 6.74
C MET A 16 -26.12 13.05 6.85
N LEU A 17 -25.52 13.70 7.85
CA LEU A 17 -24.08 13.67 8.07
C LEU A 17 -23.58 12.25 8.37
N MET A 18 -24.29 11.52 9.24
CA MET A 18 -23.96 10.13 9.58
C MET A 18 -24.09 9.21 8.37
N LEU A 19 -25.15 9.36 7.58
CA LEU A 19 -25.31 8.57 6.34
C LEU A 19 -24.17 8.84 5.37
N ASN A 20 -23.83 10.12 5.11
CA ASN A 20 -22.72 10.47 4.22
C ASN A 20 -21.38 9.91 4.71
N LEU A 21 -21.12 9.94 6.02
CA LEU A 21 -19.91 9.37 6.61
C LEU A 21 -19.85 7.85 6.40
N VAL A 22 -20.96 7.15 6.60
CA VAL A 22 -21.06 5.71 6.36
C VAL A 22 -20.86 5.39 4.87
N PHE A 23 -21.52 6.12 3.96
CA PHE A 23 -21.34 5.91 2.52
C PHE A 23 -19.89 6.16 2.08
N ALA A 24 -19.25 7.25 2.53
CA ALA A 24 -17.85 7.53 2.23
C ALA A 24 -16.90 6.41 2.72
N SER A 25 -17.16 5.85 3.91
CA SER A 25 -16.38 4.72 4.42
C SER A 25 -16.59 3.43 3.62
N LEU A 26 -17.78 3.25 3.06
CA LEU A 26 -18.15 2.07 2.28
C LEU A 26 -17.56 2.12 0.86
N ASP A 27 -17.54 3.31 0.25
CA ASP A 27 -16.86 3.55 -1.02
C ASP A 27 -15.34 3.38 -0.87
N PHE A 28 -14.75 3.85 0.24
CA PHE A 28 -13.34 3.61 0.54
C PHE A 28 -13.02 2.10 0.66
N GLN A 29 -13.89 1.32 1.31
CA GLN A 29 -13.75 -0.14 1.37
C GLN A 29 -13.93 -0.82 0.01
N LYS A 30 -14.70 -0.23 -0.90
CA LYS A 30 -14.92 -0.75 -2.26
C LYS A 30 -13.71 -0.51 -3.17
N GLU A 31 -12.95 0.56 -2.92
CA GLU A 31 -11.71 0.87 -3.64
C GLU A 31 -10.52 0.03 -3.16
N ILE A 32 -10.57 -0.51 -1.94
CA ILE A 32 -9.63 -1.54 -1.50
C ILE A 32 -10.01 -2.82 -2.25
N PRO A 33 -9.23 -3.28 -3.24
CA PRO A 33 -9.58 -4.48 -3.98
C PRO A 33 -9.77 -5.63 -2.99
N GLN A 34 -10.84 -6.42 -3.11
CA GLN A 34 -11.02 -7.62 -2.26
C GLN A 34 -9.85 -8.62 -2.38
N SER A 35 -9.00 -8.46 -3.41
CA SER A 35 -7.73 -9.17 -3.55
C SER A 35 -6.63 -8.69 -2.61
N LEU A 36 -6.77 -7.57 -1.89
CA LEU A 36 -5.76 -7.13 -0.91
C LEU A 36 -5.77 -7.99 0.36
N GLY A 37 -6.87 -8.70 0.63
CA GLY A 37 -6.96 -9.66 1.73
C GLY A 37 -6.20 -10.96 1.49
N GLN A 38 -5.81 -11.23 0.24
CA GLN A 38 -5.05 -12.42 -0.15
C GLN A 38 -3.76 -11.98 -0.85
N ILE A 39 -2.61 -12.36 -0.32
CA ILE A 39 -1.32 -11.97 -0.90
C ILE A 39 -1.23 -12.48 -2.35
N ASP A 40 -1.06 -11.56 -3.31
CA ASP A 40 -0.82 -11.93 -4.70
C ASP A 40 0.64 -12.38 -4.82
N HIS A 41 0.85 -13.69 -4.86
CA HIS A 41 2.18 -14.30 -4.90
C HIS A 41 3.05 -13.81 -6.06
N GLN A 42 2.45 -13.51 -7.21
CA GLN A 42 3.21 -13.04 -8.37
C GLN A 42 3.70 -11.61 -8.14
N CYS A 43 2.83 -10.72 -7.64
CA CYS A 43 3.23 -9.36 -7.31
C CYS A 43 4.21 -9.30 -6.14
N TRP A 44 4.07 -10.21 -5.17
CA TRP A 44 5.03 -10.36 -4.08
C TRP A 44 6.44 -10.67 -4.61
N GLU A 45 6.58 -11.72 -5.42
CA GLU A 45 7.86 -12.12 -6.02
C GLU A 45 8.48 -11.02 -6.88
N VAL A 46 7.70 -10.42 -7.78
CA VAL A 46 8.20 -9.34 -8.66
C VAL A 46 8.67 -8.14 -7.86
N SER A 47 7.93 -7.74 -6.82
CA SER A 47 8.27 -6.58 -6.00
C SER A 47 9.47 -6.86 -5.10
N SER A 48 9.59 -8.08 -4.56
CA SER A 48 10.78 -8.51 -3.81
C SER A 48 12.04 -8.50 -4.68
N HIS A 49 11.97 -9.03 -5.90
CA HIS A 49 13.08 -8.96 -6.85
C HIS A 49 13.42 -7.52 -7.24
N GLY A 50 12.42 -6.69 -7.51
CA GLY A 50 12.61 -5.27 -7.82
C GLY A 50 13.32 -4.51 -6.68
N LEU A 51 12.99 -4.84 -5.42
CA LEU A 51 13.63 -4.21 -4.26
C LEU A 51 15.11 -4.56 -4.15
N VAL A 52 15.45 -5.84 -4.33
CA VAL A 52 16.85 -6.32 -4.30
C VAL A 52 17.68 -5.59 -5.36
N GLU A 53 17.17 -5.52 -6.59
CA GLU A 53 17.85 -4.90 -7.72
C GLU A 53 18.00 -3.38 -7.52
N MET A 54 16.92 -2.70 -7.11
CA MET A 54 16.91 -1.25 -6.91
C MET A 54 17.88 -0.81 -5.82
N LYS A 55 17.86 -1.50 -4.68
CA LYS A 55 18.68 -1.15 -3.51
C LYS A 55 20.07 -1.77 -3.56
N LYS A 56 20.37 -2.57 -4.60
CA LYS A 56 21.63 -3.30 -4.78
C LYS A 56 22.02 -4.05 -3.50
N LEU A 57 21.05 -4.68 -2.88
CA LEU A 57 21.24 -5.40 -1.62
C LEU A 57 22.05 -6.66 -1.91
N LYS A 58 23.38 -6.56 -1.76
CA LYS A 58 24.33 -7.67 -1.96
C LYS A 58 24.08 -8.89 -1.05
N VAL A 59 23.25 -8.73 -0.03
CA VAL A 59 22.94 -9.75 0.97
C VAL A 59 21.77 -10.63 0.52
N ALA A 60 21.03 -10.23 -0.53
CA ALA A 60 19.73 -10.78 -0.86
C ALA A 60 19.63 -11.24 -2.32
N ASP A 61 20.48 -12.19 -2.74
CA ASP A 61 20.43 -12.75 -4.10
C ASP A 61 19.15 -13.58 -4.39
N SER A 62 18.36 -13.85 -3.35
CA SER A 62 17.04 -14.49 -3.45
C SER A 62 16.00 -13.74 -2.62
N VAL A 63 14.73 -13.91 -2.99
CA VAL A 63 13.59 -13.34 -2.25
C VAL A 63 13.59 -13.80 -0.79
N ILE A 64 13.94 -15.05 -0.51
CA ILE A 64 14.03 -15.58 0.86
C ILE A 64 15.11 -14.81 1.65
N ALA A 65 16.29 -14.63 1.09
CA ALA A 65 17.38 -13.91 1.75
C ALA A 65 17.05 -12.42 2.00
N LEU A 66 16.26 -11.80 1.11
CA LEU A 66 15.72 -10.46 1.35
C LEU A 66 14.86 -10.44 2.62
N TRP A 67 13.90 -11.35 2.74
CA TRP A 67 12.97 -11.38 3.86
C TRP A 67 13.64 -11.75 5.18
N ASP A 68 14.64 -12.65 5.15
CA ASP A 68 15.49 -12.94 6.31
C ASP A 68 16.26 -11.69 6.77
N PHE A 69 16.79 -10.92 5.82
CA PHE A 69 17.45 -9.65 6.13
C PHE A 69 16.47 -8.61 6.70
N MET A 70 15.27 -8.50 6.14
CA MET A 70 14.22 -7.61 6.68
C MET A 70 13.81 -8.01 8.10
N MET A 71 13.68 -9.31 8.38
CA MET A 71 13.41 -9.81 9.73
C MET A 71 14.55 -9.48 10.69
N PHE A 72 15.80 -9.68 10.28
CA PHE A 72 16.96 -9.29 11.08
C PHE A 72 16.96 -7.78 11.42
N LEU A 73 16.63 -6.92 10.46
CA LEU A 73 16.56 -5.47 10.70
C LEU A 73 15.47 -5.13 11.71
N LYS A 74 14.29 -5.73 11.57
CA LYS A 74 13.13 -5.53 12.45
C LYS A 74 13.40 -5.98 13.88
N GLU A 75 14.06 -7.12 14.07
CA GLU A 75 14.36 -7.68 15.39
C GLU A 75 15.52 -6.96 16.09
N SER A 76 16.28 -6.15 15.35
CA SER A 76 17.44 -5.49 15.90
C SER A 76 17.05 -4.35 16.88
N PRO A 77 17.68 -4.27 18.06
CA PRO A 77 17.42 -3.18 19.02
C PRO A 77 18.01 -1.83 18.59
N LYS A 78 18.72 -1.78 17.45
CA LYS A 78 19.38 -0.56 16.98
C LYS A 78 18.37 0.31 16.21
N PRO A 79 18.19 1.59 16.58
CA PRO A 79 17.21 2.46 15.91
C PRO A 79 17.48 2.61 14.41
N LYS A 80 18.75 2.69 14.02
CA LYS A 80 19.17 2.75 12.60
C LYS A 80 18.74 1.53 11.77
N HIS A 81 18.66 0.34 12.37
CA HIS A 81 18.20 -0.84 11.65
C HIS A 81 16.69 -0.79 11.40
N ASN A 82 15.94 -0.26 12.36
CA ASN A 82 14.51 -0.06 12.21
C ASN A 82 14.17 1.03 11.18
N GLU A 83 14.96 2.11 11.13
CA GLU A 83 14.87 3.12 10.06
C GLU A 83 15.06 2.46 8.68
N LEU A 84 16.13 1.67 8.52
CA LEU A 84 16.38 0.96 7.26
C LEU A 84 15.27 -0.05 6.93
N PHE A 85 14.72 -0.75 7.92
CA PHE A 85 13.58 -1.64 7.72
C PHE A 85 12.36 -0.88 7.18
N ASN A 86 12.03 0.26 7.78
CA ASN A 86 10.89 1.07 7.36
C ASN A 86 11.06 1.58 5.93
N ASP A 87 12.25 2.07 5.58
CA ASP A 87 12.56 2.53 4.22
C ASP A 87 12.36 1.39 3.20
N LEU A 88 12.95 0.22 3.46
CA LEU A 88 12.84 -0.95 2.58
C LEU A 88 11.40 -1.48 2.49
N ALA A 89 10.66 -1.48 3.60
CA ALA A 89 9.28 -1.91 3.63
C ALA A 89 8.40 -0.96 2.82
N GLN A 90 8.61 0.35 2.93
CA GLN A 90 7.87 1.34 2.17
C GLN A 90 8.10 1.14 0.66
N ASP A 91 9.35 1.05 0.22
CA ASP A 91 9.67 0.83 -1.19
C ASP A 91 9.06 -0.48 -1.71
N PHE A 92 9.09 -1.55 -0.91
CA PHE A 92 8.43 -2.82 -1.25
C PHE A 92 6.93 -2.64 -1.46
N TRP A 93 6.25 -1.98 -0.50
CA TRP A 93 4.81 -1.80 -0.55
C TRP A 93 4.36 -0.94 -1.72
N ASP A 94 5.11 0.12 -2.03
CA ASP A 94 4.84 0.98 -3.18
C ASP A 94 4.87 0.14 -4.47
N MET A 95 5.91 -0.67 -4.67
CA MET A 95 6.00 -1.58 -5.83
C MET A 95 4.90 -2.66 -5.84
N TYR A 96 4.59 -3.25 -4.68
CA TYR A 96 3.58 -4.30 -4.57
C TYR A 96 2.18 -3.80 -4.91
N VAL A 97 1.80 -2.64 -4.37
CA VAL A 97 0.51 -2.02 -4.64
C VAL A 97 0.40 -1.65 -6.12
N ASP A 98 1.45 -1.05 -6.71
CA ASP A 98 1.50 -0.74 -8.13
C ASP A 98 1.31 -1.99 -9.02
N CYS A 99 1.94 -3.11 -8.64
CA CYS A 99 1.75 -4.38 -9.35
C CYS A 99 0.31 -4.88 -9.26
N VAL A 100 -0.27 -4.90 -8.05
CA VAL A 100 -1.63 -5.40 -7.81
C VAL A 100 -2.66 -4.57 -8.57
N LEU A 101 -2.53 -3.23 -8.52
CA LEU A 101 -3.40 -2.31 -9.26
C LEU A 101 -3.22 -2.46 -10.78
N SER A 102 -1.98 -2.57 -11.27
CA SER A 102 -1.73 -2.79 -12.70
C SER A 102 -2.36 -4.10 -13.21
N ARG A 103 -2.40 -5.13 -12.37
CA ARG A 103 -2.97 -6.44 -12.72
C ARG A 103 -4.50 -6.41 -12.74
N SER A 104 -5.14 -5.72 -11.80
CA SER A 104 -6.61 -5.61 -11.74
C SER A 104 -7.19 -4.82 -12.92
N HIS A 105 -6.44 -3.85 -13.46
CA HIS A 105 -6.81 -3.10 -14.66
C HIS A 105 -6.50 -3.82 -16.00
N GLY A 106 -6.10 -5.11 -15.96
CA GLY A 106 -5.83 -5.91 -17.17
C GLY A 106 -4.50 -5.59 -17.85
N MET A 107 -3.64 -4.78 -17.23
CA MET A 107 -2.31 -4.42 -17.76
C MET A 107 -1.21 -5.40 -17.34
N GLY A 108 -1.50 -6.37 -16.45
CA GLY A 108 -0.56 -7.32 -15.83
C GLY A 108 0.16 -8.33 -16.74
N ARG A 109 0.22 -8.11 -18.06
CA ARG A 109 1.02 -8.90 -19.01
C ARG A 109 2.17 -8.13 -19.64
N ARG A 110 2.26 -6.81 -19.43
CA ARG A 110 3.47 -6.08 -19.78
C ARG A 110 4.43 -6.35 -18.64
N GLN A 111 5.48 -7.14 -18.91
CA GLN A 111 6.64 -7.21 -18.03
C GLN A 111 6.95 -5.77 -17.63
N LEU A 112 6.99 -5.48 -16.33
CA LEU A 112 7.53 -4.24 -15.79
C LEU A 112 9.04 -4.24 -16.07
N VAL A 113 9.42 -4.22 -17.35
CA VAL A 113 10.76 -3.85 -17.76
C VAL A 113 10.85 -2.41 -17.35
N SER A 114 11.60 -2.19 -16.26
CA SER A 114 11.98 -0.89 -15.75
C SER A 114 12.13 0.10 -16.90
N PRO A 115 11.16 1.02 -17.11
CA PRO A 115 11.51 2.23 -17.78
C PRO A 115 12.38 2.92 -16.75
N LYS A 116 13.66 3.07 -17.08
CA LYS A 116 14.51 4.14 -16.57
C LYS A 116 13.65 5.26 -15.97
N TYR A 117 13.36 5.22 -14.67
CA TYR A 117 12.77 6.35 -13.93
C TYR A 117 13.86 7.39 -13.64
N PHE A 118 14.89 7.43 -14.48
CA PHE A 118 15.71 8.59 -14.71
C PHE A 118 15.01 9.46 -15.75
N ALA A 119 14.16 10.36 -15.28
CA ALA A 119 14.15 11.73 -15.78
C ALA A 119 13.73 12.66 -14.64
N ALA A 120 14.74 13.05 -13.85
CA ALA A 120 14.91 14.40 -13.32
C ALA A 120 13.67 15.11 -12.76
N TYR A 121 13.60 15.15 -11.43
CA TYR A 121 13.51 16.41 -10.69
C TYR A 121 14.64 16.33 -9.65
N SER A 122 15.83 16.92 -9.85
CA SER A 122 16.16 18.35 -10.03
C SER A 122 15.52 19.21 -8.96
#